data_AF-A0A9D1J731-F1
#
_entry.id   AF-A0A9D1J731-F1
#
_cell.length_a   1.000
_cell.length_b   1.000
_cell.length_c   1.000
_cell.angle_alpha   90.00
_cell.angle_beta   90.00
_cell.angle_gamma   90.00
#
_symmetry.space_group_name_H-M   'P 1'
#
loop_
_entity.id
_entity.type
_entity.pdbx_description
1 polymer ?
#
loop_
_entity_poly.entity_id
_entity_poly.type
_entity_poly.pdbx_seq_one_letter_code
_entity_poly.pdbx_strand_id
1 'polypeptide(L)'
;MLILFGFLFGGVIVGYLLRRWRVTWIGKVTMALIWLLLFLLGVEVGCNRELIRSLPTLGMEAALVAVVCALGSCLAAMLLWRWARRSERRREADAQAETGGQEAVNGPSAVSEEDGAKARKGALKDSLIIIAFFVAGILLGVSGILPVDLSQTGVAMYALYALILSVGFSVGNNPDIIGGFKRLNPRLALLPLMTILGTLAASALLGLLLPHRTVPETMAVGSGFAYYSLSSVLITEYIGAGLGTVALISNICREFLTLVLAPLLVRWFGPLAPISCGGATTMDVTLPTIIQASGEKYTVLSMFHGFVVDFSVPFLVTFFCSL
;
A
#
# COMPACT_ATOMS: atom_id res chain seq x y z
N MET A 1 14.70 8.28 13.23
CA MET A 1 13.64 7.43 13.82
C MET A 1 12.78 8.13 14.87
N LEU A 2 13.31 8.46 16.06
CA LEU A 2 12.48 9.00 17.17
C LEU A 2 11.72 10.29 16.82
N ILE A 3 12.32 11.16 16.01
CA ILE A 3 11.70 12.41 15.56
C ILE A 3 10.45 12.12 14.72
N LEU A 4 10.52 11.18 13.77
CA LEU A 4 9.37 10.83 12.92
C LEU A 4 8.24 10.18 13.72
N PHE A 5 8.58 9.29 14.65
CA PHE A 5 7.59 8.74 15.57
C PHE A 5 6.98 9.84 16.45
N GLY A 6 7.79 10.81 16.90
CA GLY A 6 7.32 12.00 17.59
C GLY A 6 6.27 12.77 16.79
N PHE A 7 6.53 13.05 15.50
CA PHE A 7 5.56 13.69 14.61
C PHE A 7 4.33 12.82 14.35
N LEU A 8 4.49 11.51 14.13
CA LEU A 8 3.38 10.59 13.88
C LEU A 8 2.45 10.51 15.11
N PHE A 9 3.00 10.18 16.29
CA PHE A 9 2.23 10.07 17.53
C PHE A 9 1.68 11.42 17.97
N GLY A 10 2.46 12.50 17.80
CA GLY A 10 1.97 13.87 18.01
C GLY A 10 0.75 14.15 17.14
N GLY A 11 0.80 13.80 15.86
CA GLY A 11 -0.33 13.88 14.94
C GLY A 11 -1.53 13.08 15.43
N VAL A 12 -1.34 11.81 15.79
CA VAL A 12 -2.42 10.94 16.30
C VAL A 12 -3.07 11.52 17.55
N ILE A 13 -2.28 11.99 18.52
CA ILE A 13 -2.79 12.60 19.76
C ILE A 13 -3.59 13.86 19.44
N VAL A 14 -3.05 14.76 18.63
CA VAL A 14 -3.72 16.01 18.24
C VAL A 14 -5.01 15.72 17.47
N GLY A 15 -4.97 14.78 16.51
CA GLY A 15 -6.14 14.34 15.75
C GLY A 15 -7.23 13.73 16.65
N TYR A 16 -6.83 12.92 17.64
CA TYR A 16 -7.74 12.32 18.62
C TYR A 16 -8.39 13.37 19.53
N LEU A 17 -7.62 14.33 20.05
CA LEU A 17 -8.15 15.42 20.88
C LEU A 17 -9.14 16.30 20.10
N LEU A 18 -8.85 16.54 18.82
CA LEU A 18 -9.69 17.33 17.92
C LEU A 18 -10.78 16.52 17.22
N ARG A 19 -10.99 15.26 17.58
CA ARG A 19 -12.00 14.35 16.96
C ARG A 19 -13.45 14.85 17.06
N ARG A 20 -13.73 15.80 17.96
CA ARG A 20 -15.02 16.49 18.05
C ARG A 20 -15.29 17.41 16.85
N TRP A 21 -14.23 17.92 16.22
CA TRP A 21 -14.28 18.75 15.02
C TRP A 21 -13.81 17.86 13.86
N ARG A 22 -14.74 17.27 13.10
CA ARG A 22 -14.37 16.42 11.95
C ARG A 22 -13.63 17.26 10.92
N VAL A 23 -12.30 17.16 10.89
CA VAL A 23 -11.43 17.97 10.03
C VAL A 23 -11.29 17.27 8.68
N THR A 24 -12.13 17.65 7.71
CA THR A 24 -12.16 17.01 6.38
C THR A 24 -11.10 17.51 5.41
N TRP A 25 -10.44 18.63 5.72
CA TRP A 25 -9.46 19.29 4.84
C TRP A 25 -8.04 18.72 4.99
N ILE A 26 -7.76 17.96 6.05
CA ILE A 26 -6.45 17.35 6.27
C ILE A 26 -6.07 16.37 5.15
N GLY A 27 -7.04 15.67 4.56
CA GLY A 27 -6.79 14.79 3.42
C GLY A 27 -6.23 15.54 2.21
N LYS A 28 -6.73 16.75 1.93
CA LYS A 28 -6.23 17.61 0.85
C LYS A 28 -4.81 18.09 1.13
N VAL A 29 -4.51 18.44 2.38
CA VAL A 29 -3.16 18.83 2.82
C VAL A 29 -2.18 17.67 2.64
N THR A 30 -2.58 16.47 3.08
CA THR A 30 -1.78 15.24 2.94
C THR A 30 -1.48 14.96 1.46
N MET A 31 -2.47 15.08 0.59
CA MET A 31 -2.29 14.89 -0.86
C MET A 31 -1.36 15.95 -1.47
N ALA A 32 -1.50 17.22 -1.10
CA ALA A 32 -0.64 18.29 -1.59
C ALA A 32 0.82 18.09 -1.15
N LEU A 33 1.05 17.63 0.09
CA LEU A 33 2.38 17.30 0.60
C LEU A 33 2.97 16.11 -0.16
N ILE A 34 2.18 15.08 -0.48
CA ILE A 34 2.59 13.97 -1.33
C ILE A 34 3.05 14.46 -2.71
N TRP A 35 2.26 15.32 -3.38
CA TRP A 35 2.63 15.86 -4.68
C TRP A 35 3.93 16.65 -4.63
N LEU A 36 4.09 17.49 -3.61
CA LEU A 36 5.32 18.24 -3.38
C LEU A 36 6.52 17.31 -3.19
N LEU A 37 6.41 16.30 -2.33
CA LEU A 37 7.50 15.38 -2.03
C LEU A 37 7.90 14.52 -3.23
N LEU A 38 6.93 14.02 -3.99
CA LEU A 38 7.20 13.26 -5.21
C LEU A 38 7.82 14.12 -6.31
N PHE A 39 7.39 15.38 -6.42
CA PHE A 39 8.03 16.33 -7.30
C PHE A 39 9.48 16.59 -6.89
N LEU A 40 9.75 16.79 -5.60
CA LEU A 40 11.11 16.97 -5.07
C LEU A 40 11.99 15.74 -5.29
N LEU A 41 11.47 14.53 -5.05
CA LEU A 41 12.13 13.27 -5.40
C LEU A 41 12.44 13.21 -6.90
N GLY A 42 11.50 13.63 -7.75
CA GLY A 42 11.72 13.73 -9.19
C GLY A 42 12.87 14.66 -9.55
N VAL A 43 12.93 15.84 -8.93
CA VAL A 43 14.04 16.80 -9.12
C VAL A 43 15.37 16.18 -8.68
N GLU A 44 15.42 15.50 -7.55
CA GLU A 44 16.64 14.85 -7.03
C GLU A 44 17.15 13.77 -8.00
N VAL A 45 16.25 12.93 -8.52
CA VAL A 45 16.57 11.96 -9.58
C VAL A 45 17.02 12.66 -10.86
N GLY A 46 16.34 13.74 -11.24
CA GLY A 46 16.62 14.53 -12.45
C GLY A 46 17.99 15.21 -12.44
N CYS A 47 18.44 15.66 -11.28
CA CYS A 47 19.76 16.28 -11.12
C CYS A 47 20.90 15.25 -11.14
N ASN A 48 20.62 13.99 -10.82
CA ASN A 48 21.63 12.92 -10.76
C ASN A 48 21.72 12.13 -12.09
N ARG A 49 22.76 12.42 -12.88
CA ARG A 49 23.00 11.76 -14.17
C ARG A 49 23.20 10.24 -14.07
N GLU A 50 23.72 9.73 -12.96
CA GLU A 50 23.88 8.28 -12.76
C GLU A 50 22.53 7.61 -12.51
N LEU A 51 21.65 8.23 -11.73
CA LEU A 51 20.29 7.74 -11.50
C LEU A 51 19.48 7.73 -12.80
N ILE A 52 19.56 8.80 -13.60
CA ILE A 52 18.88 8.85 -14.91
C ILE A 52 19.34 7.73 -15.83
N ARG A 53 20.66 7.51 -15.93
CA ARG A 53 21.21 6.43 -16.77
C ARG A 53 20.78 5.05 -16.27
N SER A 54 20.58 4.91 -14.97
CA SER A 54 20.18 3.67 -14.31
C SER A 54 18.65 3.50 -14.20
N LEU A 55 17.83 4.46 -14.68
CA LEU A 55 16.36 4.35 -14.58
C LEU A 55 15.80 3.05 -15.18
N PRO A 56 16.26 2.56 -16.35
CA PRO A 56 15.79 1.28 -16.88
C PRO A 56 16.10 0.11 -15.96
N THR A 57 17.30 0.08 -15.35
CA THR A 57 17.70 -1.00 -14.45
C THR A 57 16.94 -0.92 -13.12
N LEU A 58 16.76 0.28 -12.57
CA LEU A 58 15.95 0.51 -11.36
C LEU A 58 14.48 0.12 -11.60
N GLY A 59 13.95 0.40 -12.79
CA GLY A 59 12.59 0.03 -13.18
C GLY A 59 12.39 -1.48 -13.31
N MET A 60 13.34 -2.20 -13.92
CA MET A 60 13.29 -3.67 -13.99
C MET A 60 13.39 -4.31 -12.60
N GLU A 61 14.29 -3.80 -11.76
CA GLU A 61 14.42 -4.23 -10.38
C GLU A 61 13.11 -4.02 -9.62
N ALA A 62 12.52 -2.84 -9.74
CA ALA A 62 11.25 -2.50 -9.12
C ALA A 62 10.11 -3.42 -9.56
N ALA A 63 10.02 -3.74 -10.86
CA ALA A 63 9.03 -4.68 -11.38
C ALA A 63 9.23 -6.10 -10.82
N LEU A 64 10.48 -6.55 -10.70
CA LEU A 64 10.81 -7.84 -10.08
C LEU A 64 10.39 -7.87 -8.62
N VAL A 65 10.73 -6.84 -7.84
CA VAL A 65 10.32 -6.72 -6.44
C VAL A 65 8.81 -6.74 -6.31
N ALA A 66 8.10 -5.99 -7.16
CA ALA A 66 6.64 -5.95 -7.18
C ALA A 66 6.01 -7.34 -7.39
N VAL A 67 6.48 -8.08 -8.40
CA VAL A 67 5.97 -9.41 -8.73
C VAL A 67 6.27 -10.40 -7.60
N VAL A 68 7.49 -10.43 -7.09
CA VAL A 68 7.87 -11.36 -6.02
C VAL A 68 7.10 -11.08 -4.73
N CYS A 69 6.95 -9.81 -4.35
CA CYS A 69 6.16 -9.40 -3.19
C CYS A 69 4.66 -9.72 -3.36
N ALA A 70 4.11 -9.48 -4.55
CA ALA A 70 2.72 -9.81 -4.88
C ALA A 70 2.49 -11.33 -4.79
N LEU A 71 3.40 -12.15 -5.33
CA LEU A 71 3.30 -13.61 -5.24
C LEU A 71 3.43 -14.11 -3.80
N GLY A 72 4.39 -13.60 -3.03
CA GLY A 72 4.58 -13.97 -1.62
C GLY A 72 3.34 -13.71 -0.77
N SER A 73 2.75 -12.51 -0.91
CA SER A 73 1.50 -12.15 -0.24
C SER A 73 0.31 -12.99 -0.70
N CYS A 74 0.15 -13.22 -2.01
CA CYS A 74 -0.89 -14.08 -2.56
C CYS A 74 -0.79 -15.53 -2.06
N LEU A 75 0.42 -16.09 -1.95
CA LEU A 75 0.65 -17.42 -1.39
C LEU A 75 0.26 -17.48 0.09
N ALA A 76 0.65 -16.49 0.89
CA ALA A 76 0.27 -16.42 2.30
C ALA A 76 -1.26 -16.31 2.47
N ALA A 77 -1.93 -15.50 1.64
CA ALA A 77 -3.38 -15.39 1.60
C ALA A 77 -4.07 -16.70 1.17
N MET A 78 -3.50 -17.42 0.21
CA MET A 78 -3.98 -18.75 -0.20
C MET A 78 -3.91 -19.74 0.95
N LEU A 79 -2.81 -19.75 1.71
CA LEU A 79 -2.65 -20.62 2.88
C LEU A 79 -3.70 -20.30 3.94
N LEU A 80 -3.93 -19.02 4.24
CA LEU A 80 -4.99 -18.58 5.17
C LEU A 80 -6.37 -19.02 4.69
N TRP A 81 -6.66 -18.81 3.40
CA TRP A 81 -7.93 -19.22 2.80
C TRP A 81 -8.18 -20.72 2.91
N ARG A 82 -7.17 -21.54 2.58
CA ARG A 82 -7.24 -23.01 2.69
C ARG A 82 -7.38 -23.48 4.15
N TRP A 83 -6.80 -22.76 5.10
CA TRP A 83 -6.96 -23.06 6.52
C TRP A 83 -8.36 -22.69 7.02
N ALA A 84 -8.84 -21.49 6.73
CA ALA A 84 -10.16 -21.00 7.13
C ALA A 84 -11.29 -21.90 6.58
N ARG A 85 -11.26 -22.22 5.27
CA ARG A 85 -12.24 -23.11 4.63
C ARG A 85 -12.24 -24.54 5.16
N ARG A 86 -11.08 -25.06 5.57
CA ARG A 86 -11.00 -26.42 6.14
C ARG A 86 -11.72 -26.48 7.49
N SER A 87 -11.64 -25.42 8.29
CA SER A 87 -12.31 -25.39 9.58
C SER A 87 -13.80 -25.06 9.47
N GLU A 88 -14.22 -24.25 8.49
CA GLU A 88 -15.64 -24.04 8.19
C GLU A 88 -16.31 -25.33 7.71
N ARG A 89 -15.70 -26.06 6.77
CA ARG A 89 -16.24 -27.36 6.31
C ARG A 89 -16.35 -28.41 7.41
N ARG A 90 -15.45 -28.40 8.40
CA ARG A 90 -15.56 -29.26 9.59
C ARG A 90 -16.77 -28.88 10.44
N ARG A 91 -16.96 -27.59 10.71
CA ARG A 91 -18.13 -27.09 11.47
C ARG A 91 -19.45 -27.32 10.74
N GLU A 92 -19.48 -27.16 9.42
CA GLU A 92 -20.66 -27.45 8.60
C GLU A 92 -20.97 -28.94 8.59
N ALA A 93 -19.96 -29.81 8.51
CA ALA A 93 -20.15 -31.25 8.62
C ALA A 93 -20.66 -31.68 10.01
N ASP A 94 -20.12 -31.08 11.08
CA ASP A 94 -20.58 -31.32 12.46
C ASP A 94 -22.01 -30.79 12.67
N ALA A 95 -22.35 -29.62 12.11
CA ALA A 95 -23.68 -29.01 12.21
C ALA A 95 -24.74 -29.67 11.30
N GLN A 96 -24.35 -30.20 10.13
CA GLN A 96 -25.24 -30.99 9.27
C GLN A 96 -25.47 -32.40 9.83
N ALA A 97 -24.52 -32.94 10.60
CA ALA A 97 -24.75 -34.17 11.37
C ALA A 97 -25.76 -33.97 12.50
N GLU A 98 -25.92 -32.74 13.02
CA GLU A 98 -26.86 -32.39 14.09
C GLU A 98 -28.20 -31.81 13.58
N THR A 99 -28.24 -31.22 12.39
CA THR A 99 -29.41 -30.51 11.87
C THR A 99 -29.65 -30.87 10.42
N GLY A 100 -30.56 -31.82 10.19
CA GLY A 100 -31.05 -32.14 8.85
C GLY A 100 -31.77 -30.94 8.23
N GLY A 101 -31.13 -30.36 7.20
CA GLY A 101 -31.73 -29.66 6.06
C GLY A 101 -32.57 -28.40 6.32
N GLN A 102 -32.03 -27.23 5.94
CA GLN A 102 -32.83 -26.20 5.26
C GLN A 102 -31.96 -25.21 4.47
N GLU A 103 -32.48 -24.87 3.28
CA GLU A 103 -31.81 -24.20 2.17
C GLU A 103 -31.53 -22.71 2.37
N ALA A 104 -30.54 -22.24 1.61
CA ALA A 104 -30.03 -20.88 1.59
C ALA A 104 -30.95 -19.90 0.85
N VAL A 105 -31.16 -18.72 1.43
CA VAL A 105 -31.87 -17.58 0.83
C VAL A 105 -30.87 -16.48 0.44
N ASN A 106 -31.02 -16.03 -0.81
CA ASN A 106 -30.61 -14.79 -1.47
C ASN A 106 -29.12 -14.41 -1.49
N GLY A 107 -28.54 -14.51 -2.69
CA GLY A 107 -27.25 -13.94 -3.03
C GLY A 107 -27.32 -12.41 -3.17
N PRO A 108 -26.22 -11.69 -2.86
CA PRO A 108 -26.17 -10.25 -3.01
C PRO A 108 -26.11 -9.84 -4.49
N SER A 109 -26.72 -8.69 -4.73
CA SER A 109 -26.86 -7.99 -6.01
C SER A 109 -25.53 -7.82 -6.72
N ALA A 110 -25.50 -8.11 -8.03
CA ALA A 110 -24.34 -7.85 -8.86
C ALA A 110 -24.14 -6.33 -9.01
N VAL A 111 -22.96 -5.83 -8.59
CA VAL A 111 -22.50 -4.50 -9.00
C VAL A 111 -22.39 -4.50 -10.53
N SER A 112 -23.03 -3.53 -11.18
CA SER A 112 -22.99 -3.38 -12.64
C SER A 112 -21.53 -3.28 -13.13
N GLU A 113 -21.17 -4.07 -14.16
CA GLU A 113 -19.85 -4.04 -14.82
C GLU A 113 -19.43 -2.62 -15.25
N GLU A 114 -20.41 -1.78 -15.58
CA GLU A 114 -20.19 -0.40 -16.03
C GLU A 114 -19.69 0.53 -14.91
N ASP A 115 -20.21 0.34 -13.69
CA ASP A 115 -19.81 1.11 -12.51
C ASP A 115 -18.40 0.70 -12.05
N GLY A 116 -18.09 -0.59 -12.16
CA GLY A 116 -16.78 -1.15 -11.88
C GLY A 116 -15.68 -0.65 -12.83
N ALA A 117 -15.98 -0.58 -14.13
CA ALA A 117 -15.05 -0.08 -15.14
C ALA A 117 -14.78 1.43 -15.00
N LYS A 118 -15.81 2.23 -14.65
CA LYS A 118 -15.65 3.67 -14.37
C LYS A 118 -14.81 3.92 -13.13
N ALA A 119 -15.05 3.20 -12.05
CA ALA A 119 -14.27 3.32 -10.82
C ALA A 119 -12.78 2.97 -11.04
N ARG A 120 -12.51 1.88 -11.78
CA ARG A 120 -11.13 1.49 -12.16
C ARG A 120 -10.44 2.54 -13.03
N LYS A 121 -11.16 3.15 -13.98
CA LYS A 121 -10.63 4.28 -14.78
C LYS A 121 -10.36 5.51 -13.94
N GLY A 122 -11.18 5.80 -12.93
CA GLY A 122 -10.94 6.90 -11.97
C GLY A 122 -9.67 6.67 -11.18
N ALA A 123 -9.54 5.49 -10.57
CA ALA A 123 -8.39 5.14 -9.74
C ALA A 123 -7.05 5.17 -10.53
N LEU A 124 -7.05 4.68 -11.78
CA LEU A 124 -5.88 4.77 -12.66
C LEU A 124 -5.49 6.22 -12.99
N LYS A 125 -6.46 7.15 -13.06
CA LYS A 125 -6.15 8.58 -13.27
C LYS A 125 -5.44 9.16 -12.06
N ASP A 126 -5.86 8.81 -10.85
CA ASP A 126 -5.27 9.33 -9.62
C ASP A 126 -3.81 8.86 -9.45
N SER A 127 -3.53 7.58 -9.72
CA SER A 127 -2.15 7.06 -9.74
C SER A 127 -1.31 7.72 -10.86
N LEU A 128 -1.92 8.05 -12.00
CA LEU A 128 -1.23 8.74 -13.11
C LEU A 128 -0.85 10.18 -12.77
N ILE A 129 -1.67 10.90 -11.98
CA ILE A 129 -1.36 12.26 -11.52
C ILE A 129 -0.08 12.24 -10.67
N ILE A 130 0.07 11.26 -9.79
CA ILE A 130 1.25 11.10 -8.93
C ILE A 130 2.50 10.87 -9.78
N ILE A 131 2.42 10.00 -10.81
CA ILE A 131 3.51 9.80 -11.75
C ILE A 131 3.83 11.10 -12.50
N ALA A 132 2.82 11.88 -12.88
CA ALA A 132 3.03 13.14 -13.58
C ALA A 132 3.83 14.16 -12.75
N PHE A 133 3.56 14.27 -11.44
CA PHE A 133 4.36 15.12 -10.54
C PHE A 133 5.83 14.67 -10.44
N PHE A 134 6.06 13.36 -10.31
CA PHE A 134 7.41 12.80 -10.29
C PHE A 134 8.16 13.06 -11.61
N VAL A 135 7.51 12.80 -12.76
CA VAL A 135 8.08 13.05 -14.10
C VAL A 135 8.34 14.54 -14.31
N ALA A 136 7.43 15.43 -13.89
CA ALA A 136 7.66 16.87 -13.94
C ALA A 136 8.89 17.29 -13.13
N GLY A 137 9.09 16.68 -11.96
CA GLY A 137 10.30 16.86 -11.17
C GLY A 137 11.56 16.43 -11.92
N ILE A 138 11.56 15.24 -12.53
CA ILE A 138 12.69 14.74 -13.34
C ILE A 138 13.02 15.72 -14.47
N LEU A 139 12.02 16.15 -15.23
CA LEU A 139 12.20 17.07 -16.34
C LEU A 139 12.80 18.41 -15.88
N LEU A 140 12.34 18.94 -14.75
CA LEU A 140 12.91 20.16 -14.18
C LEU A 140 14.35 19.94 -13.71
N GLY A 141 14.64 18.84 -13.02
CA GLY A 141 16.00 18.50 -12.59
C GLY A 141 16.98 18.36 -13.77
N VAL A 142 16.56 17.72 -14.86
CA VAL A 142 17.35 17.58 -16.09
C VAL A 142 17.58 18.90 -16.80
N SER A 143 16.58 19.80 -16.78
CA SER A 143 16.65 21.08 -17.48
C SER A 143 17.75 22.01 -16.95
N GLY A 144 18.24 21.78 -15.72
CA GLY A 144 19.24 22.63 -15.08
C GLY A 144 18.76 24.06 -14.78
N ILE A 145 17.45 24.33 -14.89
CA ILE A 145 16.85 25.65 -14.68
C ILE A 145 16.91 26.08 -13.21
N LEU A 146 16.98 25.11 -12.28
CA LEU A 146 17.04 25.37 -10.84
C LEU A 146 18.41 25.93 -10.43
N PRO A 147 18.51 27.21 -10.01
CA PRO A 147 19.77 27.81 -9.55
C PRO A 147 20.07 27.47 -8.08
N VAL A 148 19.20 26.72 -7.41
CA VAL A 148 19.30 26.36 -5.99
C VAL A 148 19.41 24.85 -5.88
N ASP A 149 20.46 24.39 -5.20
CA ASP A 149 20.63 23.00 -4.80
C ASP A 149 19.60 22.69 -3.70
N LEU A 150 18.38 22.32 -4.11
CA LEU A 150 17.24 22.04 -3.22
C LEU A 150 17.60 21.01 -2.14
N SER A 151 18.56 20.13 -2.42
CA SER A 151 19.13 19.16 -1.48
C SER A 151 19.68 19.82 -0.21
N GLN A 152 20.21 21.05 -0.29
CA GLN A 152 20.81 21.76 0.83
C GLN A 152 19.79 22.54 1.67
N THR A 153 18.56 22.71 1.17
CA THR A 153 17.54 23.57 1.80
C THR A 153 16.68 22.84 2.83
N GLY A 154 16.78 21.51 2.94
CA GLY A 154 15.98 20.70 3.88
C GLY A 154 14.48 20.70 3.61
N VAL A 155 14.03 21.25 2.48
CA VAL A 155 12.59 21.40 2.16
C VAL A 155 11.88 20.04 2.09
N ALA A 156 12.53 19.02 1.49
CA ALA A 156 11.99 17.67 1.42
C ALA A 156 11.79 17.05 2.81
N MET A 157 12.78 17.19 3.69
CA MET A 157 12.72 16.74 5.08
C MET A 157 11.59 17.40 5.88
N TYR A 158 11.43 18.73 5.77
CA TYR A 158 10.32 19.43 6.45
C TYR A 158 8.95 19.06 5.88
N ALA A 159 8.85 18.91 4.56
CA ALA A 159 7.63 18.45 3.91
C ALA A 159 7.28 17.00 4.35
N LEU A 160 8.28 16.13 4.54
CA LEU A 160 8.09 14.79 5.08
C LEU A 160 7.56 14.84 6.52
N TYR A 161 8.12 15.70 7.37
CA TYR A 161 7.64 15.85 8.76
C TYR A 161 6.19 16.33 8.80
N ALA A 162 5.84 17.30 7.96
CA ALA A 162 4.46 17.75 7.80
C ALA A 162 3.54 16.64 7.28
N LEU A 163 4.02 15.80 6.36
CA LEU A 163 3.25 14.69 5.82
C LEU A 163 2.93 13.66 6.91
N ILE A 164 3.95 13.22 7.66
CA ILE A 164 3.78 12.22 8.73
C ILE A 164 2.89 12.74 9.85
N LEU A 165 3.02 14.03 10.21
CA LEU A 165 2.13 14.68 11.15
C LEU A 165 0.68 14.69 10.65
N SER A 166 0.47 15.01 9.36
CA SER A 166 -0.85 15.05 8.73
C SER A 166 -1.50 13.66 8.64
N VAL A 167 -0.72 12.64 8.29
CA VAL A 167 -1.14 11.23 8.30
C VAL A 167 -1.53 10.80 9.72
N GLY A 168 -0.68 11.07 10.71
CA GLY A 168 -0.97 10.79 12.12
C GLY A 168 -2.26 11.47 12.58
N PHE A 169 -2.42 12.75 12.24
CA PHE A 169 -3.64 13.50 12.53
C PHE A 169 -4.88 12.87 11.89
N SER A 170 -4.82 12.50 10.62
CA SER A 170 -5.93 11.85 9.90
C SER A 170 -6.34 10.55 10.58
N VAL A 171 -5.37 9.73 11.01
CA VAL A 171 -5.62 8.50 11.77
C VAL A 171 -6.28 8.81 13.12
N GLY A 172 -5.75 9.77 13.89
CA GLY A 172 -6.32 10.14 15.19
C GLY A 172 -7.73 10.74 15.11
N ASN A 173 -8.01 11.52 14.07
CA ASN A 173 -9.27 12.23 13.89
C ASN A 173 -10.41 11.35 13.33
N ASN A 174 -10.10 10.14 12.84
CA ASN A 174 -11.10 9.28 12.20
C ASN A 174 -11.75 8.30 13.20
N PRO A 175 -13.02 8.53 13.61
CA PRO A 175 -13.72 7.65 14.55
C PRO A 175 -14.03 6.26 14.03
N ASP A 176 -14.21 6.15 12.72
CA ASP A 176 -14.78 4.98 12.08
C ASP A 176 -13.75 3.85 11.97
N ILE A 177 -12.46 4.19 12.11
CA ILE A 177 -11.36 3.25 12.34
C ILE A 177 -11.72 2.29 13.48
N ILE A 178 -12.25 2.75 14.61
CA ILE A 178 -12.44 1.88 15.78
C ILE A 178 -13.79 1.13 15.71
N GLY A 179 -14.76 1.65 14.95
CA GLY A 179 -16.15 1.15 14.92
C GLY A 179 -16.41 -0.02 13.96
N GLY A 180 -15.71 -0.07 12.83
CA GLY A 180 -16.00 -1.01 11.73
C GLY A 180 -15.64 -2.48 11.99
N PHE A 181 -14.83 -2.78 13.02
CA PHE A 181 -14.17 -4.08 13.16
C PHE A 181 -14.97 -5.15 13.91
N LYS A 182 -16.10 -4.80 14.52
CA LYS A 182 -16.91 -5.74 15.33
C LYS A 182 -17.66 -6.80 14.50
N ARG A 183 -17.65 -6.70 13.17
CA ARG A 183 -18.39 -7.60 12.26
C ARG A 183 -17.49 -8.52 11.42
N LEU A 184 -16.18 -8.50 11.63
CA LEU A 184 -15.23 -9.32 10.86
C LEU A 184 -15.17 -10.76 11.38
N ASN A 185 -15.09 -11.72 10.47
CA ASN A 185 -14.75 -13.10 10.85
C ASN A 185 -13.32 -13.09 11.42
N PRO A 186 -13.11 -13.52 12.68
CA PRO A 186 -11.82 -13.40 13.37
C PRO A 186 -10.69 -14.13 12.65
N ARG A 187 -11.01 -15.18 11.87
CA ARG A 187 -10.00 -15.89 11.06
C ARG A 187 -9.52 -15.05 9.87
N LEU A 188 -10.44 -14.37 9.21
CA LEU A 188 -10.13 -13.52 8.06
C LEU A 188 -9.46 -12.21 8.51
N ALA A 189 -9.67 -11.80 9.77
CA ALA A 189 -8.95 -10.68 10.36
C ALA A 189 -7.42 -10.92 10.46
N LEU A 190 -6.93 -12.14 10.26
CA LEU A 190 -5.49 -12.43 10.14
C LEU A 190 -4.90 -12.10 8.76
N LEU A 191 -5.73 -11.79 7.75
CA LEU A 191 -5.26 -11.52 6.40
C LEU A 191 -4.20 -10.41 6.31
N PRO A 192 -4.31 -9.26 7.01
CA PRO A 192 -3.29 -8.21 6.93
C PRO A 192 -1.93 -8.69 7.44
N LEU A 193 -1.93 -9.47 8.52
CA LEU A 193 -0.71 -10.08 9.05
C LEU A 193 -0.09 -11.06 8.04
N MET A 194 -0.92 -11.89 7.39
CA MET A 194 -0.43 -12.81 6.36
C MET A 194 0.12 -12.07 5.14
N THR A 195 -0.50 -10.96 4.73
CA THR A 195 -0.01 -10.08 3.67
C THR A 195 1.37 -9.51 4.02
N ILE A 196 1.52 -8.99 5.23
CA ILE A 196 2.78 -8.43 5.74
C ILE A 196 3.86 -9.50 5.75
N LEU A 197 3.62 -10.63 6.43
CA LEU A 197 4.60 -11.71 6.54
C LEU A 197 4.97 -12.32 5.19
N GLY A 198 3.98 -12.57 4.31
CA GLY A 198 4.22 -13.12 2.98
C GLY A 198 5.01 -12.18 2.09
N THR A 199 4.73 -10.88 2.14
CA THR A 199 5.50 -9.86 1.42
C THR A 199 6.93 -9.77 1.95
N LEU A 200 7.09 -9.66 3.27
CA LEU A 200 8.41 -9.49 3.92
C LEU A 200 9.30 -10.71 3.73
N ALA A 201 8.73 -11.92 3.79
CA ALA A 201 9.48 -13.14 3.52
C ALA A 201 9.94 -13.19 2.06
N ALA A 202 9.09 -12.80 1.11
CA ALA A 202 9.42 -12.79 -0.30
C ALA A 202 10.45 -11.69 -0.66
N SER A 203 10.33 -10.50 -0.06
CA SER A 203 11.31 -9.42 -0.26
C SER A 203 12.64 -9.74 0.41
N ALA A 204 12.65 -10.37 1.58
CA ALA A 204 13.87 -10.84 2.22
C ALA A 204 14.58 -11.91 1.36
N LEU A 205 13.82 -12.88 0.85
CA LEU A 205 14.35 -13.90 -0.06
C LEU A 205 14.93 -13.25 -1.33
N LEU A 206 14.25 -12.27 -1.90
CA LEU A 206 14.75 -11.54 -3.06
C LEU A 206 16.04 -10.76 -2.74
N GLY A 207 16.12 -10.15 -1.55
CA GLY A 207 17.33 -9.47 -1.08
C GLY A 207 18.54 -10.39 -0.94
N LEU A 208 18.31 -11.67 -0.59
CA LEU A 208 19.39 -12.68 -0.59
C LEU A 208 19.84 -13.07 -2.00
N LEU A 209 18.98 -12.91 -3.01
CA LEU A 209 19.25 -13.28 -4.40
C LEU A 209 19.82 -12.12 -5.22
N LEU A 210 19.59 -10.87 -4.81
CA LEU A 210 20.07 -9.68 -5.50
C LEU A 210 21.47 -9.28 -4.98
N PRO A 211 22.53 -9.40 -5.80
CA PRO A 211 23.91 -9.16 -5.33
C PRO A 211 24.23 -7.69 -5.02
N HIS A 212 23.39 -6.75 -5.46
CA HIS A 212 23.59 -5.31 -5.27
C HIS A 212 22.65 -4.69 -4.23
N ARG A 213 21.88 -5.51 -3.51
CA ARG A 213 20.95 -5.05 -2.48
C ARG A 213 21.18 -5.79 -1.18
N THR A 214 20.92 -5.11 -0.08
CA THR A 214 20.84 -5.76 1.22
C THR A 214 19.42 -6.24 1.49
N VAL A 215 19.28 -7.23 2.37
CA VAL A 215 17.96 -7.72 2.82
C VAL A 215 17.12 -6.60 3.44
N PRO A 216 17.65 -5.72 4.30
CA PRO A 216 16.90 -4.56 4.80
C PRO A 216 16.38 -3.64 3.70
N GLU A 217 17.17 -3.34 2.66
CA GLU A 217 16.75 -2.48 1.56
C GLU A 217 15.56 -3.07 0.79
N THR A 218 15.59 -4.37 0.45
CA THR A 218 14.47 -5.00 -0.26
C THR A 218 13.24 -5.15 0.64
N MET A 219 13.44 -5.42 1.94
CA MET A 219 12.36 -5.44 2.91
C MET A 219 11.73 -4.05 3.12
N ALA A 220 12.52 -2.98 3.09
CA ALA A 220 12.02 -1.60 3.12
C ALA A 220 11.13 -1.31 1.90
N VAL A 221 11.59 -1.65 0.69
CA VAL A 221 10.79 -1.51 -0.54
C VAL A 221 9.50 -2.33 -0.46
N GLY A 222 9.59 -3.59 -0.04
CA GLY A 222 8.43 -4.49 0.10
C GLY A 222 7.43 -4.03 1.17
N SER A 223 7.90 -3.37 2.24
CA SER A 223 7.06 -2.77 3.28
C SER A 223 6.22 -1.59 2.81
N GLY A 224 6.39 -1.14 1.56
CA GLY A 224 5.52 -0.11 0.99
C GLY A 224 4.10 -0.62 0.74
N PHE A 225 3.87 -1.92 0.54
CA PHE A 225 2.54 -2.52 0.35
C PHE A 225 1.60 -1.75 -0.62
N ALA A 226 2.12 -1.32 -1.76
CA ALA A 226 1.43 -0.47 -2.74
C ALA A 226 1.10 0.96 -2.26
N TYR A 227 1.46 1.36 -1.04
CA TYR A 227 1.44 2.75 -0.59
C TYR A 227 2.67 3.50 -1.14
N TYR A 228 2.72 3.66 -2.45
CA TYR A 228 3.88 4.18 -3.15
C TYR A 228 4.23 5.63 -2.76
N SER A 229 3.26 6.47 -2.42
CA SER A 229 3.48 7.89 -2.13
C SER A 229 4.21 8.12 -0.80
N LEU A 230 3.78 7.50 0.30
CA LEU A 230 4.46 7.67 1.59
C LEU A 230 5.75 6.85 1.69
N SER A 231 5.72 5.60 1.21
CA SER A 231 6.87 4.69 1.34
C SER A 231 8.08 5.14 0.54
N SER A 232 7.90 5.60 -0.70
CA SER A 232 9.03 6.06 -1.54
C SER A 232 9.72 7.29 -0.97
N VAL A 233 8.96 8.23 -0.40
CA VAL A 233 9.51 9.41 0.24
C VAL A 233 10.28 9.04 1.51
N LEU A 234 9.73 8.17 2.36
CA LEU A 234 10.45 7.69 3.54
C LEU A 234 11.77 7.02 3.17
N ILE A 235 11.76 6.16 2.15
CA ILE A 235 12.97 5.45 1.70
C ILE A 235 13.99 6.42 1.09
N THR A 236 13.52 7.43 0.35
CA THR A 236 14.38 8.49 -0.20
C THR A 236 15.13 9.21 0.92
N GLU A 237 14.42 9.60 1.97
CA GLU A 237 15.00 10.40 3.06
C GLU A 237 15.93 9.59 3.97
N TYR A 238 15.73 8.27 4.10
CA TYR A 238 16.61 7.43 4.91
C TYR A 238 17.80 6.84 4.14
N ILE A 239 17.59 6.42 2.89
CA ILE A 239 18.56 5.64 2.13
C ILE A 239 19.04 6.43 0.90
N GLY A 240 18.12 7.08 0.19
CA GLY A 240 18.43 7.93 -0.96
C GLY A 240 17.48 7.74 -2.15
N ALA A 241 17.48 8.70 -3.07
CA ALA A 241 16.59 8.75 -4.22
C ALA A 241 16.63 7.52 -5.15
N GLY A 242 17.76 6.80 -5.22
CA GLY A 242 17.88 5.57 -6.00
C GLY A 242 16.91 4.48 -5.50
N LEU A 243 16.97 4.13 -4.21
CA LEU A 243 16.07 3.14 -3.62
C LEU A 243 14.64 3.68 -3.48
N GLY A 244 14.49 4.99 -3.24
CA GLY A 244 13.19 5.67 -3.25
C GLY A 244 12.46 5.54 -4.59
N THR A 245 13.18 5.64 -5.69
CA THR A 245 12.64 5.42 -7.05
C THR A 245 12.22 3.97 -7.27
N VAL A 246 13.04 3.00 -6.83
CA VAL A 246 12.67 1.57 -6.87
C VAL A 246 11.40 1.32 -6.07
N ALA A 247 11.27 1.93 -4.89
CA ALA A 247 10.07 1.84 -4.06
C ALA A 247 8.83 2.44 -4.73
N LEU A 248 8.95 3.61 -5.34
CA LEU A 248 7.86 4.26 -6.08
C LEU A 248 7.37 3.34 -7.20
N ILE A 249 8.27 2.91 -8.08
CA ILE A 249 7.93 2.09 -9.25
C ILE A 249 7.39 0.72 -8.81
N SER A 250 8.01 0.08 -7.82
CA SER A 250 7.63 -1.27 -7.35
C SER A 250 6.20 -1.26 -6.81
N ASN A 251 5.88 -0.27 -5.97
CA ASN A 251 4.56 -0.19 -5.34
C ASN A 251 3.47 0.22 -6.34
N ILE A 252 3.78 1.06 -7.34
CA ILE A 252 2.88 1.32 -8.48
C ILE A 252 2.67 0.05 -9.31
N CYS A 253 3.74 -0.68 -9.63
CA CYS A 253 3.65 -1.95 -10.35
C CYS A 253 2.77 -2.95 -9.58
N ARG A 254 2.92 -3.05 -8.25
CA ARG A 254 2.11 -3.94 -7.41
C ARG A 254 0.62 -3.56 -7.42
N GLU A 255 0.29 -2.27 -7.35
CA GLU A 255 -1.08 -1.78 -7.50
C GLU A 255 -1.64 -2.15 -8.89
N PHE A 256 -0.87 -1.87 -9.95
CA PHE A 256 -1.26 -2.17 -11.32
C PHE A 256 -1.47 -3.68 -11.54
N LEU A 257 -0.58 -4.53 -11.03
CA LEU A 257 -0.73 -5.98 -11.05
C LEU A 257 -2.04 -6.40 -10.37
N THR A 258 -2.40 -5.78 -9.26
CA THR A 258 -3.68 -6.06 -8.58
C THR A 258 -4.87 -5.67 -9.46
N LEU A 259 -4.87 -4.45 -10.01
CA LEU A 259 -5.97 -3.95 -10.84
C LEU A 259 -6.17 -4.77 -12.12
N VAL A 260 -5.09 -5.25 -12.73
CA VAL A 260 -5.13 -5.99 -14.00
C VAL A 260 -5.35 -7.48 -13.78
N LEU A 261 -4.67 -8.08 -12.80
CA LEU A 261 -4.62 -9.53 -12.63
C LEU A 261 -5.60 -10.05 -11.57
N ALA A 262 -6.42 -9.20 -10.92
CA ALA A 262 -7.36 -9.66 -9.89
C ALA A 262 -8.17 -10.92 -10.27
N PRO A 263 -8.77 -11.06 -11.47
CA PRO A 263 -9.46 -12.29 -11.85
C PRO A 263 -8.55 -13.53 -11.88
N LEU A 264 -7.31 -13.38 -12.35
CA LEU A 264 -6.32 -14.44 -12.39
C LEU A 264 -5.82 -14.80 -10.98
N LEU A 265 -5.61 -13.79 -10.13
CA LEU A 265 -5.23 -13.99 -8.73
C LEU A 265 -6.30 -14.79 -7.97
N VAL A 266 -7.58 -14.50 -8.18
CA VAL A 266 -8.67 -15.30 -7.59
C VAL A 266 -8.64 -16.74 -8.08
N ARG A 267 -8.44 -16.95 -9.39
CA ARG A 267 -8.41 -18.30 -9.99
C ARG A 267 -7.25 -19.14 -9.46
N TRP A 268 -6.07 -18.54 -9.30
CA TRP A 268 -4.87 -19.28 -8.89
C TRP A 268 -4.71 -19.37 -7.37
N PHE A 269 -4.96 -18.29 -6.64
CA PHE A 269 -4.65 -18.17 -5.20
C PHE A 269 -5.89 -18.08 -4.29
N GLY A 270 -7.09 -17.92 -4.86
CA GLY A 270 -8.34 -17.82 -4.13
C GLY A 270 -8.78 -16.38 -3.85
N PRO A 271 -9.97 -16.18 -3.26
CA PRO A 271 -10.64 -14.87 -3.18
C PRO A 271 -9.96 -13.87 -2.23
N LEU A 272 -9.04 -14.30 -1.36
CA LEU A 272 -8.28 -13.40 -0.51
C LEU A 272 -7.04 -12.80 -1.22
N ALA A 273 -6.64 -13.36 -2.36
CA ALA A 273 -5.39 -12.99 -3.00
C ALA A 273 -5.38 -11.59 -3.62
N PRO A 274 -6.43 -11.10 -4.31
CA PRO A 274 -6.46 -9.72 -4.77
C PRO A 274 -6.36 -8.70 -3.64
N ILE A 275 -6.96 -9.00 -2.48
CA ILE A 275 -6.85 -8.18 -1.27
C ILE A 275 -5.39 -8.15 -0.79
N SER A 276 -4.76 -9.32 -0.64
CA SER A 276 -3.36 -9.38 -0.19
C SER A 276 -2.38 -8.73 -1.16
N CYS A 277 -2.61 -8.87 -2.46
CA CYS A 277 -1.81 -8.23 -3.51
C CYS A 277 -1.93 -6.69 -3.44
N GLY A 278 -3.14 -6.18 -3.29
CA GLY A 278 -3.45 -4.74 -3.27
C GLY A 278 -2.86 -3.98 -2.08
N GLY A 279 -2.54 -4.66 -0.97
CA GLY A 279 -1.89 -4.02 0.16
C GLY A 279 -2.73 -2.90 0.79
N ALA A 280 -2.15 -1.71 0.94
CA ALA A 280 -2.82 -0.53 1.51
C ALA A 280 -4.01 -0.05 0.66
N THR A 281 -3.92 -0.21 -0.66
CA THR A 281 -4.89 0.30 -1.65
C THR A 281 -6.25 -0.42 -1.63
N THR A 282 -6.41 -1.45 -0.81
CA THR A 282 -7.62 -2.29 -0.79
C THR A 282 -8.80 -1.61 -0.10
N MET A 283 -8.58 -0.49 0.58
CA MET A 283 -9.65 0.33 1.13
C MET A 283 -10.22 1.30 0.09
N ASP A 284 -9.45 1.68 -0.92
CA ASP A 284 -9.78 2.75 -1.86
C ASP A 284 -9.60 2.34 -3.33
N VAL A 285 -8.38 2.37 -3.86
CA VAL A 285 -8.07 2.28 -5.30
C VAL A 285 -8.39 0.90 -5.87
N THR A 286 -8.01 -0.17 -5.16
CA THR A 286 -8.23 -1.55 -5.64
C THR A 286 -9.57 -2.14 -5.18
N LEU A 287 -10.28 -1.48 -4.25
CA LEU A 287 -11.55 -1.97 -3.69
C LEU A 287 -12.60 -2.32 -4.77
N PRO A 288 -12.90 -1.47 -5.78
CA PRO A 288 -13.90 -1.80 -6.79
C PRO A 288 -13.53 -3.03 -7.62
N THR A 289 -12.24 -3.21 -7.90
CA THR A 289 -11.73 -4.37 -8.65
C THR A 289 -11.80 -5.64 -7.81
N ILE A 290 -11.50 -5.54 -6.51
CA ILE A 290 -11.63 -6.65 -5.57
C ILE A 290 -13.08 -7.10 -5.44
N ILE A 291 -14.03 -6.17 -5.33
CA ILE A 291 -15.46 -6.49 -5.26
C ILE A 291 -15.92 -7.24 -6.52
N GLN A 292 -15.50 -6.79 -7.70
CA GLN A 292 -15.81 -7.49 -8.96
C GLN A 292 -15.20 -8.89 -9.03
N ALA A 293 -13.92 -9.06 -8.64
CA ALA A 293 -13.22 -10.33 -8.77
C ALA A 293 -13.55 -11.33 -7.66
N SER A 294 -13.71 -10.85 -6.41
CA SER A 294 -13.83 -11.69 -5.21
C SER A 294 -15.25 -11.72 -4.64
N GLY A 295 -16.07 -10.71 -4.94
CA GLY A 295 -17.46 -10.56 -4.50
C GLY A 295 -17.66 -9.54 -3.37
N GLU A 296 -18.85 -8.94 -3.31
CA GLU A 296 -19.22 -7.88 -2.34
C GLU A 296 -19.03 -8.25 -0.86
N LYS A 297 -19.15 -9.55 -0.54
CA LYS A 297 -18.94 -10.04 0.83
C LYS A 297 -17.55 -9.74 1.39
N TYR A 298 -16.57 -9.39 0.55
CA TYR A 298 -15.21 -9.04 0.97
C TYR A 298 -14.96 -7.54 1.15
N THR A 299 -15.95 -6.67 0.95
CA THR A 299 -15.79 -5.20 1.09
C THR A 299 -15.26 -4.81 2.46
N VAL A 300 -15.91 -5.25 3.54
CA VAL A 300 -15.52 -4.91 4.93
C VAL A 300 -14.13 -5.44 5.26
N LEU A 301 -13.80 -6.66 4.79
CA LEU A 301 -12.47 -7.24 4.97
C LEU A 301 -11.40 -6.45 4.23
N SER A 302 -11.68 -5.97 3.02
CA SER A 302 -10.74 -5.21 2.19
C SER A 302 -10.45 -3.83 2.78
N MET A 303 -11.48 -3.17 3.33
CA MET A 303 -11.30 -1.91 4.06
C MET A 303 -10.48 -2.11 5.33
N PHE A 304 -10.79 -3.13 6.14
CA PHE A 304 -9.99 -3.47 7.32
C PHE A 304 -8.54 -3.79 6.96
N HIS A 305 -8.35 -4.57 5.90
CA HIS A 305 -7.03 -4.93 5.42
C HIS A 305 -6.22 -3.72 5.00
N GLY A 306 -6.80 -2.87 4.15
CA GLY A 306 -6.16 -1.66 3.66
C GLY A 306 -5.74 -0.79 4.84
N PHE A 307 -6.63 -0.62 5.83
CA PHE A 307 -6.33 0.15 7.04
C PHE A 307 -5.12 -0.36 7.81
N VAL A 308 -5.12 -1.66 8.14
CA VAL A 308 -4.07 -2.25 8.99
C VAL A 308 -2.73 -2.25 8.26
N VAL A 309 -2.74 -2.55 6.96
CA VAL A 309 -1.53 -2.53 6.13
C VAL A 309 -1.02 -1.10 5.96
N ASP A 310 -1.89 -0.15 5.62
CA ASP A 310 -1.57 1.28 5.51
C ASP A 310 -0.92 1.83 6.79
N PHE A 311 -1.54 1.58 7.94
CA PHE A 311 -1.00 1.99 9.24
C PHE A 311 0.36 1.34 9.55
N SER A 312 0.65 0.14 9.02
CA SER A 312 1.93 -0.54 9.26
C SER A 312 3.09 0.04 8.44
N VAL A 313 2.82 0.66 7.29
CA VAL A 313 3.84 1.14 6.33
C VAL A 313 4.87 2.08 6.99
N PRO A 314 4.48 3.15 7.71
CA PRO A 314 5.45 4.08 8.29
C PRO A 314 6.39 3.38 9.29
N PHE A 315 5.90 2.40 10.04
CA PHE A 315 6.70 1.68 11.04
C PHE A 315 7.66 0.69 10.38
N LEU A 316 7.15 -0.14 9.47
CA LEU A 316 7.95 -1.18 8.82
C LEU A 316 9.01 -0.59 7.89
N VAL A 317 8.63 0.37 7.03
CA VAL A 317 9.58 1.04 6.12
C VAL A 317 10.69 1.68 6.92
N THR A 318 10.36 2.49 7.94
CA THR A 318 11.38 3.17 8.74
C THR A 318 12.26 2.17 9.49
N PHE A 319 11.68 1.08 10.02
CA PHE A 319 12.43 0.04 10.73
C PHE A 319 13.49 -0.59 9.83
N PHE A 320 13.11 -1.05 8.64
CA PHE A 320 14.06 -1.68 7.72
C PHE A 320 15.07 -0.69 7.13
N CYS A 321 14.70 0.58 6.94
CA CYS A 321 15.66 1.61 6.54
C CYS A 321 16.69 1.95 7.64
N SER A 322 16.45 1.55 8.89
CA SER A 322 17.35 1.83 10.01
C SER A 322 18.30 0.69 10.36
N LEU A 323 18.16 -0.46 9.70
CA LEU A 323 19.01 -1.64 9.83
C LEU A 323 20.16 -1.57 8.83
#